data_AF-G3A0C1-F1
#
_entry.id   AF-G3A0C1-F1
#
_cell.length_a   1.000
_cell.length_b   1.000
_cell.length_c   1.000
_cell.angle_alpha   90.00
_cell.angle_beta   90.00
_cell.angle_gamma   90.00
#
_symmetry.space_group_name_H-M   'P 1'
#
loop_
_entity.id
_entity.type
_entity.pdbx_description
1 polymer ?
#
loop_
_entity_poly.entity_id
_entity_poly.type
_entity_poly.pdbx_seq_one_letter_code
_entity_poly.pdbx_strand_id
1 'polypeptide(L)'
;MAAVPAKADQRADIKKKGELVCGVLGTDEPFSFLKDPMSREIVGYDVDMCNAVAKRLGVKPVLKQLAVAARIPELQQGRVDLLAASLTHNKEREAQIDFSVSTFITGHKAMVRKDSGITSLAQLDGKKVLTVKGSTMARADPTMNMITIEHVNKWYGDYHALVDVNETVAKGEVVVVCGPSGSGKSTLIRTLNRLEAIQKGRITVNGQDVHAHSVNVNELRSGIGFVFQQFNLFPHLTVMQNCTLAPMRLKRMLPQEAKDFAMRLLERVGRPHKAAAYPGELSGGQQQRVAIARALAMKPPVMLFDEPTSALDPEMVNEVLLVIKDLARDGMTMMCVTHEMGFAHEVADCVLFMDQGQVLERARPEAFFLRPQHPRAQRFLADIRSPWGAPA
;
A
#
# COMPACT_ATOMS: atom_id res chain seq x y z
N MET A 1 -13.54 18.73 -28.80
CA MET A 1 -14.58 17.95 -28.11
C MET A 1 -15.69 18.91 -27.73
N ALA A 2 -16.92 18.64 -28.18
CA ALA A 2 -18.08 19.46 -27.85
C ALA A 2 -18.25 19.54 -26.32
N ALA A 3 -18.54 20.73 -25.80
CA ALA A 3 -18.79 20.96 -24.39
C ALA A 3 -19.94 20.05 -23.92
N VAL A 4 -19.68 19.26 -22.87
CA VAL A 4 -20.72 18.51 -22.16
C VAL A 4 -21.71 19.55 -21.60
N PRO A 5 -23.00 19.50 -21.96
CA PRO A 5 -23.97 20.48 -21.47
C PRO A 5 -24.03 20.41 -19.93
N ALA A 6 -24.18 21.57 -19.29
CA ALA A 6 -24.31 21.67 -17.84
C ALA A 6 -25.37 20.68 -17.34
N LYS A 7 -24.97 19.75 -16.45
CA LYS A 7 -25.85 18.73 -15.88
C LYS A 7 -27.06 19.44 -15.25
N ALA A 8 -28.26 19.08 -15.71
CA ALA A 8 -29.51 19.43 -15.04
C ALA A 8 -29.40 19.07 -13.54
N ASP A 9 -30.05 19.86 -12.67
CA ASP A 9 -30.08 19.57 -11.24
C ASP A 9 -30.84 18.26 -10.99
N GLN A 10 -30.11 17.15 -11.04
CA GLN A 10 -30.63 15.79 -10.89
C GLN A 10 -31.45 15.64 -9.59
N ARG A 11 -31.09 16.40 -8.54
CA ARG A 11 -31.83 16.40 -7.28
C ARG A 11 -33.21 17.05 -7.44
N ALA A 12 -33.31 18.14 -8.18
CA ALA A 12 -34.58 18.78 -8.50
C ALA A 12 -35.45 17.85 -9.37
N ASP A 13 -34.86 17.15 -10.34
CA ASP A 13 -35.57 16.22 -11.22
C ASP A 13 -36.12 15.00 -10.46
N ILE A 14 -35.34 14.40 -9.57
CA ILE A 14 -35.77 13.29 -8.69
C ILE A 14 -36.93 13.75 -7.80
N LYS A 15 -36.81 14.95 -7.18
CA LYS A 15 -37.88 15.51 -6.36
C LYS A 15 -39.15 15.78 -7.15
N LYS A 16 -39.03 16.24 -8.41
CA LYS A 16 -40.16 16.48 -9.31
C LYS A 16 -40.84 15.18 -9.74
N LYS A 17 -40.06 14.11 -10.01
CA LYS A 17 -40.59 12.77 -10.28
C LYS A 17 -41.24 12.11 -9.06
N GLY A 18 -40.82 12.47 -7.85
CA GLY A 18 -41.33 11.90 -6.60
C GLY A 18 -40.79 10.49 -6.29
N GLU A 19 -39.87 9.99 -7.11
CA GLU A 19 -39.27 8.66 -7.01
C GLU A 19 -37.76 8.71 -7.28
N LEU A 20 -37.00 7.87 -6.58
CA LEU A 20 -35.57 7.63 -6.77
C LEU A 20 -35.37 6.22 -7.33
N VAL A 21 -34.97 6.10 -8.59
CA VAL A 21 -34.72 4.80 -9.24
C VAL A 21 -33.29 4.34 -8.96
N CYS A 22 -33.16 3.25 -8.23
CA CYS A 22 -31.87 2.71 -7.78
C CYS A 22 -31.52 1.40 -8.49
N GLY A 23 -30.36 1.37 -9.14
CA GLY A 23 -29.79 0.16 -9.72
C GLY A 23 -29.08 -0.70 -8.70
N VAL A 24 -29.52 -1.94 -8.53
CA VAL A 24 -28.94 -2.94 -7.60
C VAL A 24 -28.62 -4.25 -8.34
N LEU A 25 -27.77 -5.12 -7.77
CA LEU A 25 -27.44 -6.41 -8.40
C LEU A 25 -28.50 -7.48 -8.13
N GLY A 26 -29.00 -7.56 -6.90
CA GLY A 26 -30.09 -8.48 -6.52
C GLY A 26 -29.70 -9.96 -6.44
N THR A 27 -28.42 -10.31 -6.60
CA THR A 27 -27.90 -11.69 -6.53
C THR A 27 -26.65 -11.83 -5.65
N ASP A 28 -26.31 -10.83 -4.83
CA ASP A 28 -25.06 -10.76 -4.07
C ASP A 28 -25.35 -10.49 -2.58
N GLU A 29 -25.52 -11.56 -1.80
CA GLU A 29 -25.76 -11.49 -0.36
C GLU A 29 -24.45 -11.13 0.39
N PRO A 30 -24.47 -10.17 1.35
CA PRO A 30 -25.62 -9.51 1.97
C PRO A 30 -25.99 -8.14 1.37
N PHE A 31 -25.46 -7.78 0.20
CA PHE A 31 -25.55 -6.43 -0.35
C PHE A 31 -26.89 -6.18 -1.06
N SER A 32 -27.25 -7.00 -2.04
CA SER A 32 -28.58 -6.99 -2.64
C SER A 32 -28.92 -8.40 -3.12
N PHE A 33 -29.96 -9.00 -2.55
CA PHE A 33 -30.36 -10.38 -2.82
C PHE A 33 -31.88 -10.55 -2.61
N LEU A 34 -32.48 -11.60 -3.17
CA LEU A 34 -33.88 -11.93 -2.93
C LEU A 34 -34.06 -12.43 -1.49
N LYS A 35 -35.02 -11.86 -0.76
CA LYS A 35 -35.34 -12.22 0.64
C LYS A 35 -35.70 -13.71 0.80
N ASP A 36 -36.38 -14.24 -0.19
CA ASP A 36 -36.68 -15.66 -0.39
C ASP A 36 -36.65 -15.94 -1.91
N PRO A 37 -36.14 -17.09 -2.39
CA PRO A 37 -36.15 -17.49 -3.80
C PRO A 37 -37.50 -17.38 -4.51
N MET A 38 -38.62 -17.47 -3.79
CA MET A 38 -39.99 -17.34 -4.32
C MET A 38 -40.52 -15.90 -4.26
N SER A 39 -39.88 -15.03 -3.47
CA SER A 39 -40.25 -13.61 -3.37
C SER A 39 -39.60 -12.79 -4.49
N ARG A 40 -40.26 -11.73 -4.94
CA ARG A 40 -39.65 -10.70 -5.81
C ARG A 40 -39.05 -9.53 -5.00
N GLU A 41 -38.97 -9.68 -3.67
CA GLU A 41 -38.49 -8.64 -2.76
C GLU A 41 -36.97 -8.71 -2.67
N ILE A 42 -36.29 -7.68 -3.18
CA ILE A 42 -34.83 -7.53 -3.02
C ILE A 42 -34.58 -6.82 -1.70
N VAL A 43 -33.72 -7.41 -0.87
CA VAL A 43 -33.28 -6.88 0.43
C VAL A 43 -31.75 -6.84 0.49
N GLY A 44 -31.20 -6.16 1.49
CA GLY A 44 -29.76 -6.06 1.73
C GLY A 44 -29.27 -4.63 1.88
N TYR A 45 -27.97 -4.49 2.15
CA TYR A 45 -27.35 -3.18 2.44
C TYR A 45 -27.52 -2.14 1.33
N ASP A 46 -27.45 -2.55 0.07
CA ASP A 46 -27.64 -1.66 -1.07
C ASP A 46 -29.06 -1.08 -1.07
N VAL A 47 -30.06 -1.91 -0.73
CA VAL A 47 -31.47 -1.52 -0.64
C VAL A 47 -31.69 -0.56 0.52
N ASP A 48 -31.10 -0.82 1.68
CA ASP A 48 -31.18 0.06 2.85
C ASP A 48 -30.57 1.43 2.57
N MET A 49 -29.44 1.46 1.83
CA MET A 49 -28.82 2.70 1.39
C MET A 49 -29.75 3.49 0.46
N CYS A 50 -30.38 2.82 -0.50
CA CYS A 50 -31.35 3.44 -1.41
C CYS A 50 -32.54 4.03 -0.66
N ASN A 51 -33.08 3.29 0.30
CA ASN A 51 -34.17 3.73 1.18
C ASN A 51 -33.76 4.96 2.01
N ALA A 52 -32.55 4.98 2.56
CA ALA A 52 -32.05 6.11 3.34
C ALA A 52 -31.88 7.38 2.49
N VAL A 53 -31.37 7.25 1.25
CA VAL A 53 -31.24 8.37 0.31
C VAL A 53 -32.62 8.89 -0.10
N ALA A 54 -33.55 8.00 -0.47
CA ALA A 54 -34.92 8.36 -0.85
C ALA A 54 -35.64 9.09 0.30
N LYS A 55 -35.51 8.60 1.54
CA LYS A 55 -36.06 9.24 2.75
C LYS A 55 -35.51 10.65 2.95
N ARG A 56 -34.20 10.88 2.76
CA ARG A 56 -33.58 12.22 2.87
C ARG A 56 -34.03 13.17 1.76
N LEU A 57 -34.37 12.63 0.58
CA LEU A 57 -34.88 13.40 -0.54
C LEU A 57 -36.40 13.67 -0.45
N GLY A 58 -37.12 12.91 0.39
CA GLY A 58 -38.57 13.00 0.51
C GLY A 58 -39.31 12.32 -0.64
N VAL A 59 -38.72 11.28 -1.24
CA VAL A 59 -39.22 10.57 -2.43
C VAL A 59 -39.31 9.06 -2.16
N LYS A 60 -40.02 8.31 -3.02
CA LYS A 60 -40.13 6.85 -2.91
C LYS A 60 -38.95 6.14 -3.59
N PRO A 61 -38.33 5.12 -2.97
CA PRO A 61 -37.30 4.32 -3.62
C PRO A 61 -37.92 3.29 -4.59
N VAL A 62 -37.34 3.16 -5.78
CA VAL A 62 -37.72 2.14 -6.78
C VAL A 62 -36.47 1.34 -7.15
N LEU A 63 -36.45 0.04 -6.87
CA LEU A 63 -35.30 -0.81 -7.16
C LEU A 63 -35.38 -1.38 -8.57
N LYS A 64 -34.27 -1.30 -9.31
CA LYS A 64 -34.10 -1.90 -10.63
C LYS A 64 -32.91 -2.86 -10.60
N GLN A 65 -33.14 -4.12 -10.92
CA GLN A 65 -32.07 -5.10 -11.00
C GLN A 65 -31.26 -4.90 -12.29
N LEU A 66 -29.93 -4.85 -12.18
CA LEU A 66 -29.03 -4.57 -13.30
C LEU A 66 -27.81 -5.50 -13.30
N ALA A 67 -27.57 -6.13 -14.45
CA ALA A 67 -26.29 -6.79 -14.74
C ALA A 67 -25.16 -5.74 -14.83
N VAL A 68 -23.93 -6.15 -14.52
CA VAL A 68 -22.75 -5.27 -14.46
C VAL A 68 -22.57 -4.44 -15.74
N ALA A 69 -22.74 -5.06 -16.92
CA ALA A 69 -22.58 -4.41 -18.21
C ALA A 69 -23.62 -3.31 -18.51
N ALA A 70 -24.81 -3.37 -17.88
CA ALA A 70 -25.90 -2.42 -18.12
C ALA A 70 -25.83 -1.17 -17.23
N ARG A 71 -25.01 -1.18 -16.17
CA ARG A 71 -25.03 -0.15 -15.11
C ARG A 71 -24.68 1.25 -15.62
N ILE A 72 -23.56 1.40 -16.33
CA ILE A 72 -23.10 2.68 -16.87
C ILE A 72 -24.06 3.21 -17.96
N PRO A 73 -24.47 2.40 -18.97
CA PRO A 73 -25.43 2.84 -19.98
C PRO A 73 -26.77 3.31 -19.40
N GLU A 74 -27.31 2.61 -18.40
CA GLU A 74 -28.59 2.96 -17.78
C GLU A 74 -28.53 4.28 -16.98
N LEU A 75 -27.39 4.54 -16.32
CA LEU A 75 -27.15 5.80 -15.60
C LEU A 75 -27.02 6.97 -16.59
N GLN A 76 -26.25 6.80 -17.66
CA GLN A 76 -26.08 7.84 -18.69
C GLN A 76 -27.37 8.16 -19.45
N GLN A 77 -28.25 7.17 -19.60
CA GLN A 77 -29.56 7.34 -20.24
C GLN A 77 -30.63 7.89 -19.29
N GLY A 78 -30.30 8.16 -18.02
CA GLY A 78 -31.23 8.70 -17.02
C GLY A 78 -32.37 7.75 -16.64
N ARG A 79 -32.20 6.44 -16.92
CA ARG A 79 -33.16 5.39 -16.56
C ARG A 79 -32.94 4.89 -15.13
N VAL A 80 -31.81 5.24 -14.53
CA VAL A 80 -31.43 4.98 -13.15
C VAL A 80 -30.84 6.28 -12.62
N ASP A 81 -31.20 6.65 -11.39
CA ASP A 81 -30.74 7.87 -10.75
C ASP A 81 -29.51 7.61 -9.86
N LEU A 82 -29.43 6.42 -9.26
CA LEU A 82 -28.37 6.01 -8.34
C LEU A 82 -27.98 4.55 -8.56
N LEU A 83 -26.68 4.24 -8.60
CA LEU A 83 -26.19 2.87 -8.56
C LEU A 83 -25.74 2.52 -7.13
N ALA A 84 -26.41 1.54 -6.53
CA ALA A 84 -26.05 0.98 -5.23
C ALA A 84 -25.50 -0.43 -5.46
N ALA A 85 -24.27 -0.51 -5.99
CA ALA A 85 -23.57 -1.77 -6.25
C ALA A 85 -22.07 -1.53 -6.44
N SER A 86 -21.27 -2.58 -6.23
CA SER A 86 -19.82 -2.54 -6.44
C SER A 86 -19.45 -2.40 -7.93
N LEU A 87 -18.59 -1.44 -8.26
CA LEU A 87 -18.01 -1.22 -9.59
C LEU A 87 -16.52 -0.91 -9.43
N THR A 88 -15.66 -1.50 -10.25
CA THR A 88 -14.23 -1.16 -10.28
C THR A 88 -14.08 0.30 -10.71
N HIS A 89 -13.41 1.10 -9.88
CA HIS A 89 -13.07 2.48 -10.16
C HIS A 89 -11.78 2.53 -11.00
N ASN A 90 -11.84 3.12 -12.20
CA ASN A 90 -10.70 3.33 -13.09
C ASN A 90 -10.91 4.62 -13.92
N LYS A 91 -9.83 5.11 -14.56
CA LYS A 91 -9.84 6.36 -15.33
C LYS A 91 -10.86 6.37 -16.48
N GLU A 92 -11.10 5.22 -17.11
CA GLU A 92 -12.06 5.09 -18.22
C GLU A 92 -13.51 5.29 -17.76
N ARG A 93 -13.86 4.78 -16.58
CA ARG A 93 -15.21 4.89 -16.00
C ARG A 93 -15.43 6.22 -15.29
N GLU A 94 -14.39 6.77 -14.69
CA GLU A 94 -14.41 8.12 -14.09
C GLU A 94 -14.70 9.21 -15.15
N ALA A 95 -14.30 8.98 -16.41
CA ALA A 95 -14.68 9.84 -17.53
C ALA A 95 -16.16 9.70 -17.96
N GLN A 96 -16.86 8.65 -17.51
CA GLN A 96 -18.22 8.31 -17.95
C GLN A 96 -19.30 8.57 -16.91
N ILE A 97 -18.96 8.46 -15.61
CA ILE A 97 -19.88 8.56 -14.47
C ILE A 97 -19.15 9.18 -13.28
N ASP A 98 -19.91 9.83 -12.39
CA ASP A 98 -19.36 10.32 -11.13
C ASP A 98 -19.41 9.20 -10.08
N PHE A 99 -18.30 9.01 -9.35
CA PHE A 99 -18.27 8.16 -8.17
C PHE A 99 -18.53 9.00 -6.92
N SER A 100 -19.38 8.51 -6.01
CA SER A 100 -19.48 9.14 -4.69
C SER A 100 -18.18 8.95 -3.91
N VAL A 101 -17.85 9.92 -3.05
CA VAL A 101 -16.91 9.66 -1.96
C VAL A 101 -17.36 8.42 -1.16
N SER A 102 -16.41 7.59 -0.71
CA SER A 102 -16.72 6.33 0.00
C SER A 102 -17.57 6.61 1.23
N THR A 103 -18.85 6.28 1.18
CA THR A 103 -19.81 6.58 2.26
C THR A 103 -19.92 5.47 3.31
N PHE A 104 -19.46 4.24 3.02
CA PHE A 104 -19.46 3.12 3.98
C PHE A 104 -18.51 1.98 3.56
N ILE A 105 -17.93 1.26 4.53
CA ILE A 105 -17.19 0.00 4.34
C ILE A 105 -17.68 -0.99 5.38
N THR A 106 -18.14 -2.18 4.97
CA THR A 106 -18.47 -3.26 5.91
C THR A 106 -17.80 -4.57 5.53
N GLY A 107 -17.36 -5.28 6.56
CA GLY A 107 -16.90 -6.66 6.47
C GLY A 107 -16.49 -7.20 7.83
N HIS A 108 -17.45 -7.51 8.70
CA HIS A 108 -17.20 -8.35 9.87
C HIS A 108 -18.19 -9.52 9.88
N LYS A 109 -17.68 -10.74 10.02
CA LYS A 109 -18.45 -11.96 10.28
C LYS A 109 -18.06 -12.50 11.65
N ALA A 110 -19.04 -12.83 12.48
CA ALA A 110 -18.80 -13.62 13.69
C ALA A 110 -18.55 -15.08 13.28
N MET A 111 -17.41 -15.64 13.66
CA MET A 111 -17.05 -17.03 13.36
C MET A 111 -17.27 -17.90 14.60
N VAL A 112 -17.94 -19.04 14.42
CA VAL A 112 -18.22 -20.03 15.47
C VAL A 112 -17.75 -21.41 15.02
N ARG A 113 -17.54 -22.35 15.95
CA ARG A 113 -17.17 -23.73 15.56
C ARG A 113 -18.30 -24.39 14.76
N LYS A 114 -17.93 -25.25 13.83
CA LYS A 114 -18.86 -25.90 12.88
C LYS A 114 -19.90 -26.80 13.58
N ASP A 115 -19.58 -27.30 14.77
CA ASP A 115 -20.43 -28.13 15.63
C ASP A 115 -21.20 -27.31 16.69
N SER A 116 -21.05 -25.99 16.73
CA SER A 116 -21.61 -25.16 17.81
C SER A 116 -23.13 -25.01 17.80
N GLY A 117 -23.78 -25.39 16.69
CA GLY A 117 -25.23 -25.19 16.48
C GLY A 117 -25.65 -23.72 16.37
N ILE A 118 -24.71 -22.78 16.41
CA ILE A 118 -24.96 -21.34 16.27
C ILE A 118 -24.95 -21.00 14.78
N THR A 119 -26.13 -20.70 14.26
CA THR A 119 -26.38 -20.36 12.86
C THR A 119 -26.86 -18.91 12.71
N SER A 120 -27.15 -18.21 13.81
CA SER A 120 -27.56 -16.80 13.82
C SER A 120 -27.11 -16.05 15.08
N LEU A 121 -27.04 -14.71 15.00
CA LEU A 121 -26.65 -13.85 16.12
C LEU A 121 -27.64 -13.87 17.29
N ALA A 122 -28.92 -14.14 17.04
CA ALA A 122 -29.95 -14.22 18.08
C ALA A 122 -29.67 -15.35 19.10
N GLN A 123 -28.97 -16.41 18.69
CA GLN A 123 -28.61 -17.54 19.56
C GLN A 123 -27.44 -17.23 20.52
N LEU A 124 -26.89 -16.02 20.45
CA LEU A 124 -25.86 -15.48 21.34
C LEU A 124 -26.43 -14.63 22.49
N ASP A 125 -27.75 -14.43 22.53
CA ASP A 125 -28.39 -13.61 23.56
C ASP A 125 -28.15 -14.17 24.98
N GLY A 126 -27.82 -13.28 25.92
CA GLY A 126 -27.44 -13.63 27.30
C GLY A 126 -26.07 -14.32 27.49
N LYS A 127 -25.31 -14.58 26.42
CA LYS A 127 -23.98 -15.25 26.51
C LYS A 127 -22.84 -14.23 26.53
N LYS A 128 -21.79 -14.49 27.33
CA LYS A 128 -20.56 -13.69 27.31
C LYS A 128 -19.69 -14.12 26.12
N VAL A 129 -19.45 -13.18 25.19
CA VAL A 129 -18.59 -13.38 24.01
C VAL A 129 -17.29 -12.58 24.20
N LEU A 130 -16.14 -13.22 23.96
CA LEU A 130 -14.83 -12.55 23.95
C LEU A 130 -14.60 -11.92 22.56
N THR A 131 -14.21 -10.64 22.51
CA THR A 131 -13.84 -9.95 21.26
C THR A 131 -12.34 -9.70 21.19
N VAL A 132 -11.75 -9.77 19.99
CA VAL A 132 -10.38 -9.30 19.75
C VAL A 132 -10.34 -7.77 19.83
N LYS A 133 -9.34 -7.22 20.53
CA LYS A 133 -9.12 -5.77 20.61
C LYS A 133 -8.54 -5.28 19.28
N GLY A 134 -9.32 -4.50 18.51
CA GLY A 134 -8.81 -3.73 17.34
C GLY A 134 -9.50 -3.94 15.99
N SER A 135 -10.83 -4.01 15.90
CA SER A 135 -11.55 -4.34 14.66
C SER A 135 -12.01 -3.16 13.79
N THR A 136 -11.35 -2.00 13.84
CA THR A 136 -11.66 -0.86 12.95
C THR A 136 -10.42 -0.47 12.17
N MET A 137 -10.23 -1.05 10.98
CA MET A 137 -9.42 -0.41 9.96
C MET A 137 -10.35 0.42 9.09
N ALA A 138 -10.34 1.74 9.31
CA ALA A 138 -10.82 2.70 8.33
C ALA A 138 -10.14 2.40 6.99
N ARG A 139 -10.86 2.47 5.86
CA ARG A 139 -10.15 2.65 4.58
C ARG A 139 -9.34 3.93 4.72
N ALA A 140 -8.09 3.85 4.31
CA ALA A 140 -7.22 4.99 4.13
C ALA A 140 -7.98 6.11 3.43
N ASP A 141 -8.15 7.20 4.17
CA ASP A 141 -8.42 8.52 3.63
C ASP A 141 -7.47 8.76 2.43
N PRO A 142 -7.91 9.35 1.31
CA PRO A 142 -7.00 9.80 0.25
C PRO A 142 -5.88 10.74 0.76
N THR A 143 -6.00 11.24 1.99
CA THR A 143 -4.97 12.00 2.74
C THR A 143 -4.12 11.16 3.70
N MET A 144 -4.36 9.85 3.85
CA MET A 144 -3.58 8.98 4.73
C MET A 144 -2.25 8.60 4.09
N ASN A 145 -1.20 9.23 4.58
CA ASN A 145 0.18 8.88 4.25
C ASN A 145 0.48 7.42 4.65
N MET A 146 1.15 6.69 3.77
CA MET A 146 1.65 5.34 4.05
C MET A 146 2.70 5.36 5.18
N ILE A 147 3.53 6.40 5.23
CA ILE A 147 4.48 6.62 6.31
C ILE A 147 4.30 8.06 6.80
N THR A 148 4.23 8.25 8.12
CA THR A 148 4.32 9.57 8.76
C THR A 148 5.37 9.52 9.84
N ILE A 149 6.29 10.48 9.84
CA ILE A 149 7.37 10.67 10.80
C ILE A 149 7.17 12.05 11.40
N GLU A 150 6.98 12.14 12.71
CA GLU A 150 6.66 13.39 13.42
C GLU A 150 7.64 13.61 14.57
N HIS A 151 8.42 14.68 14.51
CA HIS A 151 9.37 15.11 15.54
C HIS A 151 10.31 14.00 16.05
N VAL A 152 10.76 13.12 15.15
CA VAL A 152 11.51 11.92 15.54
C VAL A 152 12.92 12.28 15.93
N ASN A 153 13.31 11.81 17.11
CA ASN A 153 14.67 11.92 17.59
C ASN A 153 15.22 10.57 18.06
N LYS A 154 16.47 10.29 17.70
CA LYS A 154 17.18 9.03 17.97
C LYS A 154 18.61 9.28 18.44
N TRP A 155 18.97 8.70 19.56
CA TRP A 155 20.33 8.71 20.11
C TRP A 155 20.94 7.31 20.19
N TYR A 156 22.27 7.25 20.08
CA TYR A 156 23.12 6.13 20.45
C TYR A 156 24.15 6.62 21.47
N GLY A 157 23.88 6.38 22.77
CA GLY A 157 24.63 7.08 23.83
C GLY A 157 24.46 8.59 23.65
N ASP A 158 25.57 9.32 23.59
CA ASP A 158 25.58 10.78 23.41
C ASP A 158 25.43 11.22 21.94
N TYR A 159 25.53 10.28 20.98
CA TYR A 159 25.43 10.60 19.56
C TYR A 159 23.97 10.75 19.13
N HIS A 160 23.59 11.96 18.68
CA HIS A 160 22.24 12.27 18.20
C HIS A 160 22.11 11.96 16.70
N ALA A 161 21.66 10.75 16.37
CA ALA A 161 21.64 10.23 15.00
C ALA A 161 20.45 10.68 14.15
N LEU A 162 19.29 10.97 14.75
CA LEU A 162 18.15 11.62 14.09
C LEU A 162 17.73 12.79 14.95
N VAL A 163 17.63 13.99 14.36
CA VAL A 163 17.38 15.26 15.05
C VAL A 163 16.11 15.87 14.48
N ASP A 164 15.03 15.83 15.26
CA ASP A 164 13.71 16.40 14.95
C ASP A 164 13.22 16.15 13.50
N VAL A 165 13.30 14.90 13.05
CA VAL A 165 12.93 14.52 11.68
C VAL A 165 11.41 14.53 11.52
N ASN A 166 10.92 15.17 10.46
CA ASN A 166 9.51 15.27 10.10
C ASN A 166 9.33 14.95 8.62
N GLU A 167 8.61 13.88 8.29
CA GLU A 167 8.43 13.44 6.90
C GLU A 167 7.13 12.68 6.67
N THR A 168 6.67 12.69 5.42
CA THR A 168 5.46 11.98 4.99
C THR A 168 5.69 11.31 3.65
N VAL A 169 5.23 10.06 3.53
CA VAL A 169 5.25 9.30 2.28
C VAL A 169 3.84 8.87 1.93
N ALA A 170 3.34 9.32 0.78
CA ALA A 170 2.03 8.93 0.27
C ALA A 170 2.04 7.48 -0.24
N LYS A 171 0.86 6.87 -0.34
CA LYS A 171 0.74 5.54 -0.92
C LYS A 171 1.14 5.56 -2.41
N GLY A 172 2.03 4.65 -2.79
CA GLY A 172 2.58 4.55 -4.14
C GLY A 172 3.71 5.55 -4.44
N GLU A 173 4.08 6.41 -3.48
CA GLU A 173 5.21 7.33 -3.65
C GLU A 173 6.53 6.57 -3.48
N VAL A 174 7.49 6.91 -4.34
CA VAL A 174 8.88 6.43 -4.29
C VAL A 174 9.77 7.54 -3.75
N VAL A 175 10.22 7.37 -2.50
CA VAL A 175 11.07 8.33 -1.81
C VAL A 175 12.50 7.81 -1.75
N VAL A 176 13.45 8.58 -2.27
CA VAL A 176 14.88 8.29 -2.12
C VAL A 176 15.50 9.15 -1.04
N VAL A 177 16.22 8.53 -0.12
CA VAL A 177 16.97 9.20 0.95
C VAL A 177 18.46 9.18 0.60
N CYS A 178 19.07 10.34 0.45
CA CYS A 178 20.48 10.50 0.10
C CYS A 178 21.19 11.46 1.07
N GLY A 179 22.52 11.46 1.04
CA GLY A 179 23.35 12.28 1.92
C GLY A 179 24.67 11.61 2.31
N PRO A 180 25.60 12.36 2.94
CA PRO A 180 26.91 11.84 3.33
C PRO A 180 26.82 10.67 4.32
N SER A 181 27.91 9.94 4.48
CA SER A 181 27.99 8.89 5.51
C SER A 181 27.78 9.50 6.90
N GLY A 182 27.13 8.76 7.79
CA GLY A 182 26.79 9.23 9.14
C GLY A 182 25.60 10.17 9.25
N SER A 183 24.95 10.56 8.14
CA SER A 183 23.82 11.51 8.18
C SER A 183 22.50 10.99 8.78
N GLY A 184 22.44 9.71 9.15
CA GLY A 184 21.26 9.11 9.80
C GLY A 184 20.31 8.35 8.85
N LYS A 185 20.60 8.24 7.55
CA LYS A 185 19.72 7.58 6.55
C LYS A 185 19.30 6.16 6.93
N SER A 186 20.27 5.28 7.21
CA SER A 186 20.00 3.90 7.62
C SER A 186 19.33 3.82 8.99
N THR A 187 19.64 4.74 9.90
CA THR A 187 18.94 4.84 11.19
C THR A 187 17.47 5.19 10.96
N LEU A 188 17.18 6.18 10.12
CA LEU A 188 15.80 6.58 9.77
C LEU A 188 15.01 5.39 9.24
N ILE A 189 15.49 4.72 8.19
CA ILE A 189 14.74 3.62 7.58
C ILE A 189 14.55 2.42 8.53
N ARG A 190 15.52 2.14 9.41
CA ARG A 190 15.43 1.09 10.43
C ARG A 190 14.46 1.44 11.57
N THR A 191 14.17 2.71 11.80
CA THR A 191 13.13 3.10 12.77
C THR A 191 11.72 2.83 12.26
N LEU A 192 11.51 2.74 10.94
CA LEU A 192 10.19 2.50 10.33
C LEU A 192 9.64 1.09 10.55
N ASN A 193 10.51 0.07 10.63
CA ASN A 193 10.13 -1.31 10.95
C ASN A 193 10.53 -1.73 12.38
N ARG A 194 10.92 -0.75 13.21
CA ARG A 194 11.39 -0.93 14.58
C ARG A 194 12.57 -1.91 14.69
N LEU A 195 13.48 -1.93 13.71
CA LEU A 195 14.82 -2.49 13.94
C LEU A 195 15.63 -1.59 14.87
N GLU A 196 15.34 -0.29 14.84
CA GLU A 196 15.84 0.71 15.78
C GLU A 196 14.67 1.36 16.51
N ALA A 197 14.79 1.56 17.83
CA ALA A 197 13.80 2.27 18.63
C ALA A 197 14.13 3.77 18.73
N ILE A 198 13.11 4.62 18.63
CA ILE A 198 13.22 6.08 18.82
C ILE A 198 13.09 6.44 20.31
N GLN A 199 13.59 7.62 20.70
CA GLN A 199 13.44 8.13 22.07
C GLN A 199 12.38 9.25 22.16
N LYS A 200 12.17 10.01 21.08
CA LYS A 200 11.11 11.03 20.99
C LYS A 200 10.47 11.03 19.60
N GLY A 201 9.29 11.63 19.53
CA GLY A 201 8.50 11.72 18.31
C GLY A 201 7.64 10.49 18.09
N ARG A 202 7.08 10.40 16.88
CA ARG A 202 6.14 9.37 16.50
C ARG A 202 6.38 8.93 15.06
N ILE A 203 6.22 7.63 14.82
CA ILE A 203 6.26 7.06 13.47
C ILE A 203 5.00 6.22 13.29
N THR A 204 4.25 6.49 12.22
CA THR A 204 3.14 5.64 11.80
C THR A 204 3.43 5.05 10.42
N VAL A 205 3.13 3.77 10.25
CA VAL A 205 3.20 3.06 8.97
C VAL A 205 1.86 2.40 8.72
N ASN A 206 1.24 2.72 7.58
CA ASN A 206 -0.10 2.27 7.21
C ASN A 206 -1.16 2.54 8.32
N GLY A 207 -1.07 3.71 8.95
CA GLY A 207 -1.92 4.13 10.07
C GLY A 207 -1.62 3.49 11.42
N GLN A 208 -0.65 2.56 11.51
CA GLN A 208 -0.24 1.92 12.75
C GLN A 208 0.97 2.61 13.35
N ASP A 209 0.89 2.99 14.63
CA ASP A 209 2.03 3.53 15.37
C ASP A 209 3.08 2.43 15.59
N VAL A 210 4.27 2.64 15.04
CA VAL A 210 5.39 1.68 15.02
C VAL A 210 5.98 1.46 16.41
N HIS A 211 5.97 2.50 17.26
CA HIS A 211 6.64 2.48 18.57
C HIS A 211 5.66 2.44 19.75
N ALA A 212 4.36 2.34 19.49
CA ALA A 212 3.35 2.14 20.53
C ALA A 212 3.65 0.91 21.41
N HIS A 213 3.43 1.05 22.71
CA HIS A 213 3.76 0.01 23.69
C HIS A 213 2.97 -1.29 23.47
N SER A 214 1.76 -1.19 22.92
CA SER A 214 0.86 -2.33 22.65
C SER A 214 1.07 -2.98 21.28
N VAL A 215 2.01 -2.50 20.46
CA VAL A 215 2.17 -2.99 19.09
C VAL A 215 2.80 -4.38 19.08
N ASN A 216 2.19 -5.31 18.33
CA ASN A 216 2.82 -6.58 18.03
C ASN A 216 3.88 -6.38 16.95
N VAL A 217 5.15 -6.34 17.35
CA VAL A 217 6.28 -6.04 16.46
C VAL A 217 6.40 -7.05 15.32
N ASN A 218 6.09 -8.33 15.55
CA ASN A 218 6.18 -9.36 14.52
C ASN A 218 5.10 -9.18 13.45
N GLU A 219 3.88 -8.80 13.87
CA GLU A 219 2.77 -8.50 12.97
C GLU A 219 3.04 -7.24 12.16
N LEU A 220 3.53 -6.18 12.82
CA LEU A 220 3.96 -4.94 12.16
C LEU A 220 5.01 -5.23 11.07
N ARG A 221 6.08 -5.96 11.41
CA ARG A 221 7.15 -6.32 10.45
C ARG A 221 6.64 -7.20 9.32
N SER A 222 5.62 -8.02 9.54
CA SER A 222 5.02 -8.84 8.47
C SER A 222 4.33 -8.00 7.39
N GLY A 223 3.95 -6.76 7.71
CA GLY A 223 3.40 -5.78 6.79
C GLY A 223 4.42 -4.80 6.19
N ILE A 224 5.71 -4.91 6.51
CA ILE A 224 6.75 -4.01 6.01
C ILE A 224 7.83 -4.84 5.33
N GLY A 225 7.98 -4.69 4.02
CA GLY A 225 9.09 -5.30 3.30
C GLY A 225 10.38 -4.56 3.61
N PHE A 226 11.46 -5.28 3.91
CA PHE A 226 12.76 -4.68 4.19
C PHE A 226 13.85 -5.46 3.46
N VAL A 227 14.65 -4.74 2.68
CA VAL A 227 15.82 -5.25 1.96
C VAL A 227 17.04 -4.55 2.52
N PHE A 228 17.96 -5.36 3.02
CA PHE A 228 19.18 -4.91 3.68
C PHE A 228 20.32 -4.74 2.67
N GLN A 229 21.35 -3.99 3.08
CA GLN A 229 22.61 -3.86 2.34
C GLN A 229 23.30 -5.22 2.18
N GLN A 230 23.36 -6.01 3.26
CA GLN A 230 23.79 -7.41 3.22
C GLN A 230 22.57 -8.30 2.95
N PHE A 231 22.68 -9.23 2.00
CA PHE A 231 21.54 -10.00 1.46
C PHE A 231 20.70 -10.73 2.53
N ASN A 232 21.33 -11.09 3.65
CA ASN A 232 20.70 -11.70 4.83
C ASN A 232 19.80 -12.89 4.48
N LEU A 233 20.17 -13.69 3.47
CA LEU A 233 19.49 -14.95 3.14
C LEU A 233 19.82 -16.01 4.18
N PHE A 234 18.90 -16.96 4.40
CA PHE A 234 19.16 -18.10 5.27
C PHE A 234 20.06 -19.11 4.54
N PRO A 235 21.32 -19.32 4.97
CA PRO A 235 22.30 -20.07 4.20
C PRO A 235 22.00 -21.57 4.14
N HIS A 236 21.28 -22.08 5.14
CA HIS A 236 20.88 -23.49 5.26
C HIS A 236 19.57 -23.81 4.53
N LEU A 237 18.96 -22.85 3.84
CA LEU A 237 17.72 -23.00 3.10
C LEU A 237 17.95 -22.71 1.62
N THR A 238 17.26 -23.43 0.75
CA THR A 238 17.26 -23.13 -0.68
C THR A 238 16.60 -21.78 -0.96
N VAL A 239 16.75 -21.25 -2.17
CA VAL A 239 16.07 -20.03 -2.65
C VAL A 239 14.55 -20.15 -2.48
N MET A 240 13.95 -21.27 -2.90
CA MET A 240 12.52 -21.52 -2.74
C MET A 240 12.11 -21.53 -1.26
N GLN A 241 12.90 -22.16 -0.39
CA GLN A 241 12.63 -22.20 1.05
C GLN A 241 12.77 -20.81 1.68
N ASN A 242 13.74 -20.00 1.26
CA ASN A 242 13.89 -18.61 1.70
C ASN A 242 12.62 -17.80 1.43
N CYS A 243 12.06 -17.91 0.22
CA CYS A 243 10.85 -17.19 -0.17
C CYS A 243 9.57 -17.73 0.49
N THR A 244 9.48 -19.03 0.77
CA THR A 244 8.23 -19.67 1.25
C THR A 244 8.12 -19.76 2.78
N LEU A 245 9.24 -19.68 3.51
CA LEU A 245 9.27 -19.87 4.96
C LEU A 245 8.30 -18.93 5.71
N ALA A 246 8.41 -17.62 5.48
CA ALA A 246 7.61 -16.63 6.19
C ALA A 246 6.11 -16.68 5.80
N PRO A 247 5.73 -16.77 4.50
CA PRO A 247 4.34 -16.96 4.10
C PRO A 247 3.68 -18.20 4.74
N MET A 248 4.39 -19.33 4.80
CA MET A 248 3.86 -20.55 5.40
C MET A 248 3.75 -20.44 6.93
N ARG A 249 4.76 -19.88 7.61
CA ARG A 249 4.77 -19.81 9.08
C ARG A 249 3.89 -18.71 9.66
N LEU A 250 3.91 -17.53 9.06
CA LEU A 250 3.26 -16.33 9.59
C LEU A 250 1.86 -16.13 8.99
N LYS A 251 1.69 -16.36 7.69
CA LYS A 251 0.39 -16.22 7.01
C LYS A 251 -0.38 -17.54 6.87
N ARG A 252 0.20 -18.66 7.32
CA ARG A 252 -0.39 -20.01 7.23
C ARG A 252 -0.78 -20.39 5.80
N MET A 253 -0.08 -19.86 4.79
CA MET A 253 -0.30 -20.22 3.39
C MET A 253 -0.01 -21.70 3.18
N LEU A 254 -0.81 -22.35 2.34
CA LEU A 254 -0.60 -23.77 2.02
C LEU A 254 0.74 -23.95 1.31
N PRO A 255 1.47 -25.07 1.53
CA PRO A 255 2.79 -25.27 0.95
C PRO A 255 2.83 -25.10 -0.57
N GLN A 256 1.82 -25.62 -1.27
CA GLN A 256 1.76 -25.51 -2.73
C GLN A 256 1.51 -24.07 -3.19
N GLU A 257 0.54 -23.38 -2.58
CA GLU A 257 0.23 -21.98 -2.88
C GLU A 257 1.45 -21.07 -2.63
N ALA A 258 2.19 -21.30 -1.53
CA ALA A 258 3.40 -20.57 -1.22
C ALA A 258 4.49 -20.80 -2.27
N LYS A 259 4.69 -22.05 -2.71
CA LYS A 259 5.66 -22.39 -3.77
C LYS A 259 5.29 -21.75 -5.11
N ASP A 260 4.02 -21.83 -5.52
CA ASP A 260 3.56 -21.26 -6.78
C ASP A 260 3.68 -19.72 -6.78
N PHE A 261 3.37 -19.09 -5.64
CA PHE A 261 3.56 -17.64 -5.48
C PHE A 261 5.04 -17.26 -5.48
N ALA A 262 5.88 -17.99 -4.73
CA ALA A 262 7.32 -17.77 -4.72
C ALA A 262 7.94 -17.96 -6.10
N MET A 263 7.50 -18.96 -6.89
CA MET A 263 8.01 -19.18 -8.24
C MET A 263 7.72 -17.99 -9.15
N ARG A 264 6.50 -17.44 -9.12
CA ARG A 264 6.16 -16.22 -9.87
C ARG A 264 7.03 -15.02 -9.48
N LEU A 265 7.38 -14.89 -8.20
CA LEU A 265 8.31 -13.86 -7.75
C LEU A 265 9.73 -14.12 -8.25
N LEU A 266 10.18 -15.38 -8.27
CA LEU A 266 11.48 -15.75 -8.83
C LEU A 266 11.54 -15.50 -10.34
N GLU A 267 10.47 -15.78 -11.09
CA GLU A 267 10.33 -15.41 -12.51
C GLU A 267 10.44 -13.91 -12.69
N ARG A 268 9.72 -13.13 -11.88
CA ARG A 268 9.74 -11.67 -11.90
C ARG A 268 11.14 -11.09 -11.65
N VAL A 269 11.92 -11.68 -10.74
CA VAL A 269 13.32 -11.25 -10.50
C VAL A 269 14.34 -11.97 -11.40
N GLY A 270 13.88 -12.72 -12.41
CA GLY A 270 14.70 -13.38 -13.42
C GLY A 270 15.50 -14.60 -12.94
N ARG A 271 15.10 -15.24 -11.83
CA ARG A 271 15.80 -16.38 -11.18
C ARG A 271 14.96 -17.66 -10.96
N PRO A 272 14.03 -18.07 -11.86
CA PRO A 272 13.24 -19.29 -11.63
C PRO A 272 14.08 -20.57 -11.57
N HIS A 273 15.11 -20.67 -12.42
CA HIS A 273 16.00 -21.84 -12.49
C HIS A 273 16.91 -22.04 -11.26
N LYS A 274 17.01 -21.04 -10.37
CA LYS A 274 17.80 -21.10 -9.13
C LYS A 274 16.97 -21.51 -7.90
N ALA A 275 15.69 -21.87 -8.07
CA ALA A 275 14.80 -22.18 -6.95
C ALA A 275 15.33 -23.25 -5.98
N ALA A 276 16.09 -24.24 -6.49
CA ALA A 276 16.68 -25.31 -5.68
C ALA A 276 18.09 -24.99 -5.15
N ALA A 277 18.73 -23.92 -5.62
CA ALA A 277 20.07 -23.54 -5.19
C ALA A 277 20.07 -22.99 -3.76
N TYR A 278 21.21 -23.11 -3.10
CA TYR A 278 21.50 -22.46 -1.82
C TYR A 278 22.14 -21.08 -2.04
N PRO A 279 22.04 -20.14 -1.08
CA PRO A 279 22.60 -18.79 -1.22
C PRO A 279 24.09 -18.75 -1.58
N GLY A 280 24.90 -19.69 -1.08
CA GLY A 280 26.32 -19.77 -1.39
C GLY A 280 26.64 -20.09 -2.86
N GLU A 281 25.66 -20.56 -3.63
CA GLU A 281 25.80 -20.89 -5.06
C GLU A 281 25.37 -19.73 -5.99
N LEU A 282 25.12 -18.55 -5.42
CA LEU A 282 24.60 -17.36 -6.10
C LEU A 282 25.61 -16.21 -6.02
N SER A 283 25.73 -15.44 -7.12
CA SER A 283 26.46 -14.16 -7.09
C SER A 283 25.76 -13.14 -6.19
N GLY A 284 26.46 -12.08 -5.76
CA GLY A 284 25.87 -11.05 -4.89
C GLY A 284 24.58 -10.45 -5.46
N GLY A 285 24.56 -10.06 -6.75
CA GLY A 285 23.36 -9.53 -7.40
C GLY A 285 22.23 -10.55 -7.51
N GLN A 286 22.55 -11.85 -7.63
CA GLN A 286 21.53 -12.92 -7.57
C GLN A 286 20.97 -13.08 -6.16
N GLN A 287 21.81 -13.06 -5.13
CA GLN A 287 21.37 -13.13 -3.74
C GLN A 287 20.46 -11.96 -3.39
N GLN A 288 20.79 -10.75 -3.85
CA GLN A 288 19.97 -9.58 -3.56
C GLN A 288 18.61 -9.61 -4.25
N ARG A 289 18.54 -10.07 -5.50
CA ARG A 289 17.24 -10.30 -6.19
C ARG A 289 16.38 -11.35 -5.48
N VAL A 290 17.00 -12.41 -4.97
CA VAL A 290 16.29 -13.39 -4.13
C VAL A 290 15.82 -12.76 -2.81
N ALA A 291 16.62 -11.88 -2.19
CA ALA A 291 16.23 -11.17 -0.98
C ALA A 291 15.00 -10.26 -1.24
N ILE A 292 14.95 -9.57 -2.39
CA ILE A 292 13.78 -8.80 -2.83
C ILE A 292 12.57 -9.72 -3.00
N ALA A 293 12.71 -10.85 -3.73
CA ALA A 293 11.62 -11.81 -3.91
C ALA A 293 11.10 -12.36 -2.57
N ARG A 294 12.00 -12.65 -1.62
CA ARG A 294 11.64 -13.08 -0.27
C ARG A 294 10.83 -12.01 0.49
N ALA A 295 11.23 -10.74 0.42
CA ALA A 295 10.48 -9.66 1.05
C ALA A 295 9.08 -9.49 0.41
N LEU A 296 9.00 -9.57 -0.92
CA LEU A 296 7.74 -9.48 -1.67
C LEU A 296 6.81 -10.68 -1.42
N ALA A 297 7.35 -11.84 -1.03
CA ALA A 297 6.54 -13.02 -0.72
C ALA A 297 5.54 -12.77 0.42
N MET A 298 5.84 -11.82 1.30
CA MET A 298 4.93 -11.35 2.35
C MET A 298 3.89 -10.33 1.88
N LYS A 299 3.84 -9.99 0.59
CA LYS A 299 2.90 -9.02 -0.01
C LYS A 299 2.79 -7.71 0.79
N PRO A 300 3.90 -7.03 1.13
CA PRO A 300 3.85 -5.83 1.94
C PRO A 300 3.29 -4.64 1.14
N PRO A 301 2.50 -3.73 1.76
CA PRO A 301 2.07 -2.48 1.13
C PRO A 301 3.18 -1.43 0.95
N VAL A 302 4.32 -1.61 1.63
CA VAL A 302 5.49 -0.72 1.57
C VAL A 302 6.79 -1.54 1.58
N MET A 303 7.76 -1.10 0.77
CA MET A 303 9.08 -1.69 0.68
C MET A 303 10.16 -0.69 1.09
N LEU A 304 11.02 -1.11 2.00
CA LEU A 304 12.14 -0.34 2.51
C LEU A 304 13.45 -0.94 1.98
N PHE A 305 14.31 -0.12 1.39
CA PHE A 305 15.61 -0.53 0.89
C PHE A 305 16.71 0.26 1.59
N ASP A 306 17.55 -0.43 2.36
CA ASP A 306 18.71 0.15 3.05
C ASP A 306 19.98 -0.20 2.26
N GLU A 307 20.38 0.69 1.34
CA GLU A 307 21.59 0.53 0.52
C GLU A 307 21.68 -0.80 -0.24
N PRO A 308 20.67 -1.16 -1.04
CA PRO A 308 20.54 -2.51 -1.58
C PRO A 308 21.65 -2.90 -2.58
N THR A 309 22.46 -1.97 -3.06
CA THR A 309 23.52 -2.20 -4.05
C THR A 309 24.94 -1.94 -3.54
N SER A 310 25.10 -1.34 -2.35
CA SER A 310 26.42 -0.89 -1.86
C SER A 310 27.42 -2.01 -1.57
N ALA A 311 26.94 -3.25 -1.40
CA ALA A 311 27.78 -4.44 -1.18
C ALA A 311 28.00 -5.28 -2.45
N LEU A 312 27.67 -4.75 -3.62
CA LEU A 312 27.75 -5.44 -4.91
C LEU A 312 28.92 -4.93 -5.74
N ASP A 313 29.48 -5.82 -6.55
CA ASP A 313 30.39 -5.45 -7.62
C ASP A 313 29.66 -4.55 -8.65
N PRO A 314 30.34 -3.53 -9.24
CA PRO A 314 29.71 -2.55 -10.13
C PRO A 314 28.92 -3.17 -11.30
N GLU A 315 29.38 -4.30 -11.83
CA GLU A 315 28.73 -5.02 -12.93
C GLU A 315 27.34 -5.60 -12.55
N MET A 316 27.12 -5.87 -11.26
CA MET A 316 25.87 -6.48 -10.75
C MET A 316 24.83 -5.44 -10.31
N VAL A 317 25.23 -4.18 -10.10
CA VAL A 317 24.38 -3.10 -9.55
C VAL A 317 23.14 -2.90 -10.42
N ASN A 318 23.33 -2.79 -11.73
CA ASN A 318 22.25 -2.52 -12.68
C ASN A 318 21.15 -3.59 -12.66
N GLU A 319 21.51 -4.87 -12.52
CA GLU A 319 20.52 -5.96 -12.49
C GLU A 319 19.60 -5.88 -11.26
N VAL A 320 20.10 -5.40 -10.13
CA VAL A 320 19.30 -5.20 -8.92
C VAL A 320 18.45 -3.94 -9.03
N LEU A 321 19.04 -2.85 -9.52
CA LEU A 321 18.30 -1.59 -9.73
C LEU A 321 17.12 -1.78 -10.69
N LEU A 322 17.26 -2.55 -11.78
CA LEU A 322 16.16 -2.82 -12.71
C LEU A 322 14.94 -3.44 -12.01
N VAL A 323 15.15 -4.43 -11.13
CA VAL A 323 14.05 -5.03 -10.35
C VAL A 323 13.37 -4.00 -9.45
N ILE A 324 14.15 -3.12 -8.82
CA ILE A 324 13.63 -2.05 -7.96
C ILE A 324 12.84 -1.02 -8.78
N LYS A 325 13.31 -0.66 -9.98
CA LYS A 325 12.60 0.23 -10.91
C LYS A 325 11.28 -0.37 -11.38
N ASP A 326 11.24 -1.67 -11.66
CA ASP A 326 10.00 -2.35 -12.07
C ASP A 326 8.97 -2.39 -10.92
N LEU A 327 9.42 -2.50 -9.66
CA LEU A 327 8.52 -2.37 -8.51
C LEU A 327 7.95 -0.96 -8.37
N ALA A 328 8.78 0.07 -8.58
CA ALA A 328 8.35 1.47 -8.58
C ALA A 328 7.29 1.73 -9.66
N ARG A 329 7.52 1.26 -10.90
CA ARG A 329 6.59 1.41 -12.02
C ARG A 329 5.22 0.74 -11.79
N ASP A 330 5.19 -0.33 -11.01
CA ASP A 330 3.96 -1.00 -10.58
C ASP A 330 3.17 -0.24 -9.50
N GLY A 331 3.67 0.92 -9.03
CA GLY A 331 3.03 1.75 -8.02
C GLY A 331 3.24 1.24 -6.58
N MET A 332 4.31 0.50 -6.34
CA MET A 332 4.70 0.09 -4.98
C MET A 332 5.14 1.31 -4.16
N THR A 333 4.66 1.44 -2.93
CA THR A 333 5.18 2.48 -2.02
C THR A 333 6.59 2.10 -1.58
N MET A 334 7.55 3.00 -1.73
CA MET A 334 8.96 2.68 -1.51
C MET A 334 9.71 3.80 -0.79
N MET A 335 10.57 3.43 0.16
CA MET A 335 11.61 4.32 0.67
C MET A 335 12.97 3.65 0.48
N CYS A 336 13.88 4.33 -0.23
CA CYS A 336 15.16 3.78 -0.65
C CYS A 336 16.31 4.66 -0.16
N VAL A 337 17.15 4.15 0.74
CA VAL A 337 18.47 4.72 1.02
C VAL A 337 19.42 4.23 -0.06
N THR A 338 20.03 5.14 -0.82
CA THR A 338 20.97 4.75 -1.87
C THR A 338 21.99 5.84 -2.19
N HIS A 339 23.14 5.41 -2.72
CA HIS A 339 24.15 6.26 -3.32
C HIS A 339 24.08 6.28 -4.87
N GLU A 340 23.17 5.51 -5.46
CA GLU A 340 22.96 5.42 -6.91
C GLU A 340 22.10 6.59 -7.42
N MET A 341 22.70 7.75 -7.65
CA MET A 341 21.97 8.97 -8.02
C MET A 341 21.23 8.86 -9.36
N GLY A 342 21.74 8.06 -10.30
CA GLY A 342 21.04 7.78 -11.57
C GLY A 342 19.71 7.06 -11.36
N PHE A 343 19.64 6.14 -10.39
CA PHE A 343 18.38 5.51 -10.00
C PHE A 343 17.42 6.53 -9.38
N ALA A 344 17.92 7.37 -8.47
CA ALA A 344 17.11 8.40 -7.83
C ALA A 344 16.52 9.39 -8.83
N HIS A 345 17.30 9.79 -9.83
CA HIS A 345 16.85 10.67 -10.90
C HIS A 345 15.76 10.02 -11.79
N GLU A 346 15.85 8.72 -12.05
CA GLU A 346 14.93 8.04 -12.99
C GLU A 346 13.57 7.67 -12.38
N VAL A 347 13.53 7.24 -11.10
CA VAL A 347 12.31 6.62 -10.54
C VAL A 347 11.77 7.24 -9.26
N ALA A 348 12.49 8.15 -8.60
CA ALA A 348 11.97 8.75 -7.39
C ALA A 348 10.90 9.80 -7.72
N ASP A 349 9.82 9.84 -6.95
CA ASP A 349 8.90 10.98 -6.94
C ASP A 349 9.49 12.14 -6.11
N CYS A 350 10.28 11.77 -5.10
CA CYS A 350 10.84 12.68 -4.12
C CYS A 350 12.23 12.23 -3.66
N VAL A 351 13.14 13.21 -3.49
CA VAL A 351 14.46 13.03 -2.90
C VAL A 351 14.51 13.76 -1.57
N LEU A 352 14.94 13.07 -0.52
CA LEU A 352 15.23 13.59 0.81
C LEU A 352 16.73 13.63 1.00
N PHE A 353 17.29 14.83 1.12
CA PHE A 353 18.69 15.02 1.45
C PHE A 353 18.87 15.19 2.96
N MET A 354 19.61 14.24 3.55
CA MET A 354 19.91 14.23 4.98
C MET A 354 21.37 14.55 5.27
N ASP A 355 21.61 15.39 6.27
CA ASP A 355 22.94 15.61 6.86
C ASP A 355 22.79 15.85 8.36
N GLN A 356 23.78 15.42 9.15
CA GLN A 356 23.81 15.60 10.62
C GLN A 356 22.50 15.19 11.34
N GLY A 357 21.86 14.11 10.87
CA GLY A 357 20.63 13.57 11.46
C GLY A 357 19.35 14.35 11.11
N GLN A 358 19.42 15.39 10.28
CA GLN A 358 18.28 16.21 9.87
C GLN A 358 17.96 15.99 8.39
N VAL A 359 16.69 16.17 8.00
CA VAL A 359 16.33 16.36 6.60
C VAL A 359 16.48 17.84 6.27
N LEU A 360 17.43 18.15 5.40
CA LEU A 360 17.78 19.53 5.05
C LEU A 360 17.07 20.00 3.78
N GLU A 361 16.69 19.08 2.90
CA GLU A 361 15.98 19.40 1.66
C GLU A 361 15.10 18.23 1.23
N ARG A 362 13.84 18.55 0.90
CA ARG A 362 12.88 17.66 0.25
C ARG A 362 12.52 18.26 -1.10
N ALA A 363 12.79 17.55 -2.18
CA ALA A 363 12.54 18.07 -3.54
C ALA A 363 12.24 16.96 -4.54
N ARG A 364 11.57 17.31 -5.64
CA ARG A 364 11.48 16.44 -6.82
C ARG A 364 12.89 16.19 -7.40
N PRO A 365 13.15 15.03 -8.04
CA PRO A 365 14.50 14.70 -8.51
C PRO A 365 15.09 15.76 -9.43
N GLU A 366 14.34 16.23 -10.43
CA GLU A 366 14.80 17.28 -11.36
C GLU A 366 15.24 18.55 -10.62
N ALA A 367 14.44 19.00 -9.64
CA ALA A 367 14.76 20.18 -8.83
C ALA A 367 16.01 19.94 -7.97
N PHE A 368 16.10 18.79 -7.31
CA PHE A 368 17.24 18.45 -6.45
C PHE A 368 18.56 18.33 -7.24
N PHE A 369 18.55 17.62 -8.36
CA PHE A 369 19.77 17.35 -9.13
C PHE A 369 20.21 18.54 -10.01
N LEU A 370 19.28 19.38 -10.49
CA LEU A 370 19.64 20.53 -11.32
C LEU A 370 19.81 21.82 -10.52
N ARG A 371 18.98 22.03 -9.49
CA ARG A 371 18.89 23.29 -8.73
C ARG A 371 18.67 23.05 -7.23
N PRO A 372 19.59 22.33 -6.56
CA PRO A 372 19.51 22.08 -5.12
C PRO A 372 19.49 23.40 -4.35
N GLN A 373 18.56 23.54 -3.42
CA GLN A 373 18.34 24.78 -2.67
C GLN A 373 19.30 24.89 -1.48
N HIS A 374 19.60 23.78 -0.81
CA HIS A 374 20.39 23.80 0.41
C HIS A 374 21.91 23.83 0.09
N PRO A 375 22.71 24.72 0.72
CA PRO A 375 24.15 24.81 0.44
C PRO A 375 24.92 23.50 0.68
N ARG A 376 24.49 22.68 1.64
CA ARG A 376 25.07 21.34 1.86
C ARG A 376 24.72 20.35 0.74
N ALA A 377 23.50 20.41 0.21
CA ALA A 377 23.10 19.58 -0.93
C ALA A 377 23.89 19.94 -2.19
N GLN A 378 24.11 21.24 -2.43
CA GLN A 378 24.96 21.74 -3.52
C GLN A 378 26.37 21.15 -3.45
N ARG A 379 27.02 21.22 -2.27
CA ARG A 379 28.38 20.67 -2.06
C ARG A 379 28.41 19.16 -2.26
N PHE A 380 27.47 18.43 -1.64
CA PHE A 380 27.38 16.98 -1.78
C PHE A 380 27.24 16.54 -3.25
N LEU A 381 26.38 17.23 -4.01
CA LEU A 381 26.19 16.93 -5.43
C LEU A 381 27.38 17.32 -6.31
N ALA A 382 28.16 18.33 -5.92
CA ALA A 382 29.41 18.67 -6.59
C ALA A 382 30.46 17.57 -6.38
N ASP A 383 30.63 17.11 -5.15
CA ASP A 383 31.60 16.06 -4.79
C ASP A 383 31.31 14.74 -5.53
N ILE A 384 30.03 14.38 -5.69
CA ILE A 384 29.61 13.16 -6.41
C ILE A 384 29.73 13.29 -7.93
N ARG A 385 29.58 14.49 -8.49
CA ARG A 385 29.77 14.73 -9.94
C ARG A 385 31.23 14.80 -10.33
N SER A 386 32.11 15.19 -9.40
CA SER A 386 33.54 15.37 -9.65
C SER A 386 34.39 14.15 -10.04
N PRO A 387 33.95 12.87 -9.99
CA PRO A 387 34.73 11.78 -10.57
C PRO A 387 34.55 11.63 -12.10
N TRP A 388 33.52 12.23 -12.73
CA TRP A 388 33.17 11.97 -14.14
C TRP A 388 32.59 13.17 -14.93
N GLY A 389 33.14 14.38 -14.77
CA GLY A 389 32.82 15.45 -15.72
C GLY A 389 33.09 16.87 -15.26
N ALA A 390 34.25 17.39 -15.63
CA ALA A 390 34.35 18.76 -16.08
C ALA A 390 34.82 18.71 -17.54
N PRO A 391 33.96 18.95 -18.55
CA PRO A 391 34.44 19.54 -19.78
C PRO A 391 34.77 21.01 -19.51
N ALA A 392 35.97 21.41 -19.94
CA ALA A 392 36.43 22.80 -19.96
C ALA A 392 35.54 23.70 -20.82
#